data_AF-A0A6P5TWJ4-F1
#
_entry.id   AF-A0A6P5TWJ4-F1
#
_cell.length_a   1.000
_cell.length_b   1.000
_cell.length_c   1.000
_cell.angle_alpha   90.00
_cell.angle_beta   90.00
_cell.angle_gamma   90.00
#
_symmetry.space_group_name_H-M   'P 1'
#
loop_
_entity.id
_entity.type
_entity.pdbx_description
1 polymer ?
#
loop_
_entity_poly.entity_id
_entity_poly.type
_entity_poly.pdbx_seq_one_letter_code
_entity_poly.pdbx_strand_id
1 'polypeptide(L)'
;MVSDRGEVPKGSAEIFFRKVKFWKDDGEGDAPPVFNADGVNYFHVKDAGLLFVATTRVNVSPSLVLELLRRIARVVKDYLGVLSEDALRKNFVLVYELLDQIIDFGYVQTTSTEVLKSYVFNEPVVVDSSQLGPAGIFMAKRMPVTTITKSVVANERGGRKREEIFVDIIEKMSVTFSSSGYILTSEIDGTIQLKSYLTGNPEIRLALNEEVSIGRGGESIYDYGSSLGSGAVILDDCNFHESVHLDSFDVDRTLTLVPTDGEFPVMNYRITQEFKPPFRINALIEEAGPFKAEVTIKVRADFPSSIIADKILVQIPLPTYTTRVSFELEPGAVGNTTDFIEANKRMEWGLKKIVGGSEHTLHAKLTFSQESHGNITKEAGPVSMTFTIPMFNASRLQVKYLHITKKSKSYNPYRWVRYVTHSNSYVARL
;
A
#
# COMPACT_ATOMS: atom_id res chain seq x y z
N MET A 1 3.72 -26.91 -0.79
CA MET A 1 2.31 -27.00 -1.20
C MET A 1 1.64 -27.90 -0.19
N VAL A 2 0.72 -27.35 0.60
CA VAL A 2 -0.13 -28.17 1.49
C VAL A 2 -1.31 -28.65 0.64
N SER A 3 -1.63 -29.94 0.71
CA SER A 3 -2.76 -30.52 -0.04
C SER A 3 -3.81 -30.98 0.96
N ASP A 4 -4.87 -30.19 1.11
CA ASP A 4 -5.90 -30.47 2.12
C ASP A 4 -6.91 -31.52 1.65
N ARG A 5 -7.16 -31.62 0.33
CA ARG A 5 -8.16 -32.53 -0.26
C ARG A 5 -7.61 -33.56 -1.25
N GLY A 6 -6.38 -33.37 -1.76
CA GLY A 6 -5.80 -34.27 -2.77
C GLY A 6 -6.51 -34.27 -4.14
N GLU A 7 -7.49 -33.40 -4.38
CA GLU A 7 -8.32 -33.38 -5.61
C GLU A 7 -7.62 -32.76 -6.82
N VAL A 8 -6.54 -32.00 -6.59
CA VAL A 8 -5.84 -31.23 -7.62
C VAL A 8 -4.62 -32.02 -8.11
N PRO A 9 -4.33 -32.06 -9.43
CA PRO A 9 -3.15 -32.77 -9.97
C PRO A 9 -1.84 -32.26 -9.38
N LYS A 10 -0.88 -33.17 -9.16
CA LYS A 10 0.43 -32.84 -8.58
C LYS A 10 1.22 -31.77 -9.35
N GLY A 11 0.93 -31.57 -10.65
CA GLY A 11 1.57 -30.58 -11.52
C GLY A 11 0.93 -29.18 -11.52
N SER A 12 -0.10 -28.94 -10.70
CA SER A 12 -0.83 -27.67 -10.73
C SER A 12 0.00 -26.47 -10.29
N ALA A 13 1.02 -26.66 -9.44
CA ALA A 13 1.91 -25.56 -9.04
C ALA A 13 2.72 -25.05 -10.23
N GLU A 14 3.25 -25.96 -11.05
CA GLU A 14 4.03 -25.65 -12.24
C GLU A 14 3.14 -25.03 -13.33
N ILE A 15 1.92 -25.53 -13.48
CA ILE A 15 0.92 -24.95 -14.40
C ILE A 15 0.60 -23.51 -14.00
N PHE A 16 0.34 -23.26 -12.72
CA PHE A 16 0.12 -21.92 -12.18
C PHE A 16 1.29 -21.00 -12.50
N PHE A 17 2.52 -21.40 -12.15
CA PHE A 17 3.70 -20.58 -12.36
C PHE A 17 3.90 -20.23 -13.83
N ARG A 18 3.75 -21.22 -14.72
CA ARG A 18 3.86 -21.00 -16.17
C ARG A 18 2.78 -20.06 -16.69
N LYS A 19 1.53 -20.23 -16.26
CA LYS A 19 0.41 -19.38 -16.68
C LYS A 19 0.58 -17.95 -16.19
N VAL A 20 0.92 -17.74 -14.92
CA VAL A 20 1.09 -16.39 -14.35
C VAL A 20 2.29 -15.67 -14.95
N LYS A 21 3.42 -16.37 -15.14
CA LYS A 21 4.64 -15.78 -15.70
C LYS A 21 4.53 -15.46 -17.19
N PHE A 22 3.79 -16.26 -17.93
CA PHE A 22 3.63 -16.13 -19.38
C PHE A 22 2.17 -15.92 -19.75
N TRP A 23 1.47 -15.06 -19.00
CA TRP A 23 0.09 -14.74 -19.29
C TRP A 23 0.01 -14.09 -20.67
N LYS A 24 -0.78 -14.69 -21.56
CA LYS A 24 -0.90 -14.27 -22.97
C LYS A 24 -2.33 -14.28 -23.50
N ASP A 25 -3.31 -14.70 -22.69
CA ASP A 25 -4.72 -14.59 -23.06
C ASP A 25 -5.16 -13.14 -22.79
N ASP A 26 -5.40 -12.40 -23.88
CA ASP A 26 -6.05 -11.08 -23.99
C ASP A 26 -5.27 -9.78 -23.74
N GLY A 27 -3.93 -9.79 -23.68
CA GLY A 27 -3.12 -8.55 -23.75
C GLY A 27 -1.80 -8.59 -22.99
N GLU A 28 -0.98 -7.56 -23.16
CA GLU A 28 0.18 -7.31 -22.30
C GLU A 28 -0.32 -6.98 -20.88
N GLY A 29 -0.09 -7.89 -19.92
CA GLY A 29 -0.52 -7.66 -18.54
C GLY A 29 -0.17 -8.80 -17.57
N ASP A 30 -0.34 -8.53 -16.29
CA ASP A 30 -0.26 -9.54 -15.23
C ASP A 30 -1.46 -10.48 -15.28
N ALA A 31 -1.27 -11.74 -14.90
CA ALA A 31 -2.37 -12.69 -14.80
C ALA A 31 -3.46 -12.22 -13.81
N PRO A 32 -4.75 -12.43 -14.13
CA PRO A 32 -5.83 -12.05 -13.25
C PRO A 32 -5.71 -12.79 -11.90
N PRO A 33 -6.19 -12.21 -10.79
CA PRO A 33 -6.14 -12.85 -9.47
C PRO A 33 -6.82 -14.21 -9.41
N VAL A 34 -7.73 -14.48 -10.34
CA VAL A 34 -8.51 -15.72 -10.44
C VAL A 34 -8.59 -16.14 -11.90
N PHE A 35 -8.26 -17.40 -12.17
CA PHE A 35 -8.41 -17.99 -13.50
C PHE A 35 -8.64 -19.49 -13.41
N ASN A 36 -9.21 -20.05 -14.48
CA ASN A 36 -9.35 -21.50 -14.64
C ASN A 36 -8.36 -22.01 -15.68
N ALA A 37 -7.69 -23.13 -15.39
CA ALA A 37 -6.91 -23.86 -16.38
C ALA A 37 -7.09 -25.37 -16.15
N ASP A 38 -7.43 -26.09 -17.23
CA ASP A 38 -7.61 -27.54 -17.24
C ASP A 38 -8.57 -28.05 -16.15
N GLY A 39 -9.65 -27.30 -15.89
CA GLY A 39 -10.65 -27.66 -14.88
C GLY A 39 -10.23 -27.41 -13.43
N VAL A 40 -9.09 -26.74 -13.21
CA VAL A 40 -8.64 -26.28 -11.90
C VAL A 40 -8.78 -24.77 -11.81
N ASN A 41 -9.45 -24.30 -10.76
CA ASN A 41 -9.54 -22.90 -10.39
C ASN A 41 -8.29 -22.50 -9.59
N TYR A 42 -7.60 -21.47 -10.04
CA TYR A 42 -6.43 -20.87 -9.38
C TYR A 42 -6.82 -19.51 -8.82
N PHE A 43 -6.48 -19.28 -7.56
CA PHE A 43 -6.67 -18.02 -6.85
C PHE A 43 -5.31 -17.59 -6.33
N HIS A 44 -4.90 -16.35 -6.57
CA HIS A 44 -3.64 -15.86 -6.05
C HIS A 44 -3.68 -14.41 -5.59
N VAL A 45 -2.85 -14.13 -4.59
CA VAL A 45 -2.54 -12.78 -4.13
C VAL A 45 -1.03 -12.63 -4.00
N LYS A 46 -0.53 -11.44 -4.32
CA LYS A 46 0.88 -11.09 -4.20
C LYS A 46 1.08 -10.19 -2.99
N ASP A 47 1.91 -10.62 -2.03
CA ASP A 47 2.28 -9.82 -0.87
C ASP A 47 3.77 -9.96 -0.58
N ALA A 48 4.44 -8.84 -0.28
CA ALA A 48 5.89 -8.76 -0.08
C ALA A 48 6.73 -9.44 -1.19
N GLY A 49 6.24 -9.46 -2.43
CA GLY A 49 6.89 -10.14 -3.57
C GLY A 49 6.67 -11.66 -3.63
N LEU A 50 5.95 -12.24 -2.67
CA LEU A 50 5.58 -13.65 -2.62
C LEU A 50 4.18 -13.85 -3.19
N LEU A 51 3.94 -15.01 -3.81
CA LEU A 51 2.63 -15.42 -4.31
C LEU A 51 2.01 -16.45 -3.37
N PHE A 52 0.85 -16.13 -2.81
CA PHE A 52 0.00 -17.05 -2.06
C PHE A 52 -1.06 -17.58 -3.00
N VAL A 53 -1.15 -18.91 -3.11
CA VAL A 53 -1.96 -19.55 -4.15
C VAL A 53 -2.85 -20.62 -3.52
N ALA A 54 -4.13 -20.59 -3.86
CA ALA A 54 -5.08 -21.66 -3.59
C ALA A 54 -5.56 -22.26 -4.90
N THR A 55 -5.81 -23.57 -4.88
CA THR A 55 -6.28 -24.33 -6.04
C THR A 55 -7.43 -25.23 -5.66
N THR A 56 -8.49 -25.28 -6.46
CA THR A 56 -9.63 -26.18 -6.25
C THR A 56 -10.31 -26.54 -7.57
N ARG A 57 -10.98 -27.69 -7.62
CA ARG A 57 -11.87 -28.08 -8.73
C ARG A 57 -13.33 -27.73 -8.46
N VAL A 58 -13.64 -27.34 -7.24
CA VAL A 58 -15.00 -27.01 -6.81
C VAL A 58 -15.27 -25.53 -7.08
N ASN A 59 -16.53 -25.22 -7.39
CA ASN A 59 -17.00 -23.85 -7.49
C ASN A 59 -17.10 -23.23 -6.08
N VAL A 60 -16.21 -22.30 -5.77
CA VAL A 60 -16.15 -21.58 -4.49
C VAL A 60 -16.16 -20.08 -4.76
N SER A 61 -16.66 -19.29 -3.80
CA SER A 61 -16.66 -17.84 -3.92
C SER A 61 -15.22 -17.31 -4.06
N PRO A 62 -14.88 -16.60 -5.15
CA PRO A 62 -13.53 -16.06 -5.30
C PRO A 62 -13.15 -15.08 -4.21
N SER A 63 -14.09 -14.25 -3.76
CA SER A 63 -13.85 -13.27 -2.70
C SER A 63 -13.46 -13.94 -1.38
N LEU A 64 -14.06 -15.08 -1.05
CA LEU A 64 -13.72 -15.85 0.16
C LEU A 64 -12.26 -16.33 0.10
N VAL A 65 -11.87 -16.94 -1.01
CA VAL A 65 -10.52 -17.51 -1.17
C VAL A 65 -9.45 -16.42 -1.20
N LEU A 66 -9.71 -15.32 -1.92
CA LEU A 66 -8.77 -14.19 -2.00
C LEU A 66 -8.58 -13.52 -0.63
N GLU A 67 -9.66 -13.34 0.15
CA GLU A 67 -9.58 -12.81 1.50
C GLU A 67 -8.83 -13.77 2.43
N LEU A 68 -9.11 -15.07 2.36
CA LEU A 68 -8.41 -16.08 3.14
C LEU A 68 -6.90 -16.07 2.87
N LEU A 69 -6.47 -16.01 1.60
CA LEU A 69 -5.05 -15.95 1.26
C LEU A 69 -4.36 -14.70 1.82
N ARG A 70 -5.04 -13.54 1.80
CA ARG A 70 -4.52 -12.30 2.43
C ARG A 70 -4.42 -12.44 3.94
N ARG A 71 -5.42 -13.06 4.59
CA ARG A 71 -5.39 -13.32 6.04
C ARG A 71 -4.27 -14.29 6.42
N ILE A 72 -4.04 -15.35 5.64
CA ILE A 72 -2.91 -16.27 5.85
C ILE A 72 -1.59 -15.51 5.76
N ALA A 73 -1.37 -14.69 4.73
CA ALA A 73 -0.16 -13.89 4.60
C ALA A 73 0.07 -12.98 5.82
N ARG A 74 -1.00 -12.35 6.34
CA ARG A 74 -0.97 -11.54 7.56
C ARG A 74 -0.63 -12.36 8.81
N VAL A 75 -1.32 -13.48 9.05
CA VAL A 75 -1.05 -14.35 10.22
C VAL A 75 0.40 -14.82 10.19
N VAL A 76 0.89 -15.29 9.03
CA VAL A 76 2.29 -15.69 8.88
C VAL A 76 3.23 -14.52 9.17
N LYS A 77 2.94 -13.32 8.65
CA LYS A 77 3.73 -12.11 8.95
C LYS A 77 3.71 -11.78 10.44
N ASP A 78 2.58 -11.91 11.14
CA ASP A 78 2.48 -11.63 12.58
C ASP A 78 3.32 -12.60 13.41
N TYR A 79 3.31 -13.89 13.06
CA TYR A 79 4.11 -14.92 13.73
C TYR A 79 5.60 -14.83 13.41
N LEU A 80 5.97 -14.56 12.17
CA LEU A 80 7.37 -14.47 11.75
C LEU A 80 7.98 -13.08 11.98
N GLY A 81 7.14 -12.07 12.20
CA GLY A 81 7.51 -10.66 12.30
C GLY A 81 7.74 -9.97 10.95
N VAL A 82 8.23 -10.71 9.94
CA VAL A 82 8.42 -10.23 8.57
C VAL A 82 7.98 -11.28 7.57
N LEU A 83 7.44 -10.82 6.44
CA LEU A 83 7.09 -11.69 5.33
C LEU A 83 8.18 -11.59 4.26
N SER A 84 9.02 -12.62 4.18
CA SER A 84 10.09 -12.73 3.18
C SER A 84 10.40 -14.20 2.88
N GLU A 85 11.06 -14.45 1.75
CA GLU A 85 11.49 -15.79 1.38
C GLU A 85 12.41 -16.42 2.44
N ASP A 86 13.37 -15.65 2.99
CA ASP A 86 14.28 -16.12 4.04
C ASP A 86 13.54 -16.46 5.35
N ALA A 87 12.57 -15.64 5.75
CA ALA A 87 11.75 -15.88 6.92
C ALA A 87 10.91 -17.15 6.79
N LEU A 88 10.26 -17.37 5.64
CA LEU A 88 9.49 -18.58 5.36
C LEU A 88 10.38 -19.83 5.37
N ARG A 89 11.56 -19.78 4.74
CA ARG A 89 12.48 -20.93 4.68
C ARG A 89 13.01 -21.32 6.05
N LYS A 90 13.35 -20.36 6.91
CA LYS A 90 13.85 -20.62 8.27
C LYS A 90 12.75 -21.09 9.23
N ASN A 91 11.50 -20.75 8.96
CA ASN A 91 10.36 -21.02 9.83
C ASN A 91 9.34 -21.99 9.20
N PHE A 92 9.75 -22.82 8.24
CA PHE A 92 8.80 -23.64 7.48
C PHE A 92 7.94 -24.56 8.36
N VAL A 93 8.51 -25.11 9.45
CA VAL A 93 7.78 -25.95 10.41
C VAL A 93 6.62 -25.19 11.05
N LEU A 94 6.89 -23.98 11.56
CA LEU A 94 5.88 -23.09 12.13
C LEU A 94 4.83 -22.69 11.08
N VAL A 95 5.25 -22.42 9.84
CA VAL A 95 4.29 -22.11 8.76
C VAL A 95 3.38 -23.29 8.45
N TYR A 96 3.90 -24.52 8.42
CA TYR A 96 3.07 -25.72 8.24
C TYR A 96 2.09 -25.92 9.39
N GLU A 97 2.53 -25.74 10.63
CA GLU A 97 1.66 -25.79 11.82
C GLU A 97 0.55 -24.74 11.74
N LEU A 98 0.86 -23.50 11.37
CA LEU A 98 -0.13 -22.45 11.17
C LEU A 98 -1.16 -22.83 10.10
N LEU A 99 -0.72 -23.33 8.94
CA LEU A 99 -1.63 -23.70 7.87
C LEU A 99 -2.60 -24.83 8.27
N ASP A 100 -2.09 -25.82 9.01
CA ASP A 100 -2.89 -26.95 9.54
C ASP A 100 -3.96 -26.48 10.55
N GLN A 101 -3.66 -25.44 11.34
CA GLN A 101 -4.64 -24.86 12.27
C GLN A 101 -5.62 -23.88 11.59
N ILE A 102 -5.25 -23.26 10.46
CA ILE A 102 -6.10 -22.30 9.76
C ILE A 102 -7.12 -23.02 8.87
N ILE A 103 -6.69 -24.05 8.14
CA ILE A 103 -7.53 -24.79 7.19
C ILE A 103 -7.43 -26.28 7.49
N ASP A 104 -8.57 -26.91 7.66
CA ASP A 104 -8.67 -28.37 7.70
C ASP A 104 -9.64 -28.85 6.60
N PHE A 105 -9.15 -29.73 5.74
CA PHE A 105 -9.91 -30.30 4.61
C PHE A 105 -10.60 -29.23 3.73
N GLY A 106 -9.94 -28.08 3.52
CA GLY A 106 -10.47 -26.95 2.76
C GLY A 106 -11.55 -26.12 3.47
N TYR A 107 -11.83 -26.40 4.74
CA TYR A 107 -12.69 -25.59 5.60
C TYR A 107 -11.84 -24.69 6.49
N VAL A 108 -12.14 -23.40 6.47
CA VAL A 108 -11.47 -22.40 7.32
C VAL A 108 -11.93 -22.58 8.75
N GLN A 109 -10.99 -22.84 9.66
CA GLN A 109 -11.25 -23.02 11.09
C GLN A 109 -11.14 -21.67 11.82
N THR A 110 -9.96 -21.06 11.78
CA THR A 110 -9.70 -19.75 12.39
C THR A 110 -8.58 -19.02 11.68
N THR A 111 -8.72 -17.70 11.54
CA THR A 111 -7.65 -16.81 11.06
C THR A 111 -7.23 -15.79 12.12
N SER A 112 -7.65 -16.00 13.38
CA SER A 112 -7.30 -15.10 14.47
C SER A 112 -5.92 -15.46 15.02
N THR A 113 -4.97 -14.52 14.86
CA THR A 113 -3.61 -14.64 15.38
C THR A 113 -3.61 -14.99 16.88
N GLU A 114 -4.50 -14.37 17.67
CA GLU A 114 -4.65 -14.59 19.10
C GLU A 114 -5.12 -16.01 19.45
N VAL A 115 -6.18 -16.48 18.77
CA VAL A 115 -6.72 -17.83 19.00
C VAL A 115 -5.67 -18.89 18.66
N LEU A 116 -4.96 -18.69 17.54
CA LEU A 116 -3.90 -19.59 17.09
C LEU A 116 -2.75 -19.74 18.09
N LYS A 117 -2.48 -18.75 18.95
CA LYS A 117 -1.37 -18.83 19.93
C LYS A 117 -1.51 -20.00 20.89
N SER A 118 -2.75 -20.44 21.15
CA SER A 118 -3.02 -21.57 22.04
C SER A 118 -2.84 -22.93 21.37
N TYR A 119 -2.72 -22.96 20.04
CA TYR A 119 -2.64 -24.19 19.23
C TYR A 119 -1.30 -24.35 18.50
N VAL A 120 -0.44 -23.33 18.53
CA VAL A 120 0.85 -23.28 17.83
C VAL A 120 1.99 -23.28 18.83
N PHE A 121 2.89 -24.26 18.74
CA PHE A 121 3.94 -24.49 19.72
C PHE A 121 5.34 -24.15 19.23
N ASN A 122 5.57 -24.07 17.90
CA ASN A 122 6.87 -23.73 17.38
C ASN A 122 7.19 -22.24 17.58
N GLU A 123 8.33 -21.95 18.20
CA GLU A 123 8.81 -20.58 18.33
C GLU A 123 9.44 -20.07 17.02
N PRO A 124 9.22 -18.80 16.66
CA PRO A 124 9.78 -18.23 15.44
C PRO A 124 11.29 -18.00 15.58
N VAL A 125 12.04 -18.44 14.59
CA VAL A 125 13.42 -18.06 14.35
C VAL A 125 13.44 -16.63 13.80
N VAL A 126 13.94 -15.71 14.63
CA VAL A 126 14.10 -14.30 14.27
C VAL A 126 15.10 -14.18 13.13
N VAL A 127 14.67 -13.53 12.04
CA VAL A 127 15.53 -13.22 10.90
C VAL A 127 16.11 -11.82 11.05
N ASP A 128 17.43 -11.69 10.91
CA ASP A 128 18.08 -10.38 10.91
C ASP A 128 17.56 -9.49 9.78
N SER A 129 17.11 -8.31 10.18
CA SER A 129 16.39 -7.34 9.35
C SER A 129 17.29 -6.51 8.42
N SER A 130 18.55 -6.92 8.25
CA SER A 130 19.53 -6.26 7.37
C SER A 130 19.16 -6.33 5.87
N GLN A 131 18.15 -7.12 5.52
CA GLN A 131 17.61 -7.27 4.16
C GLN A 131 16.25 -6.58 3.94
N LEU A 132 15.81 -5.69 4.84
CA LEU A 132 14.65 -4.84 4.57
C LEU A 132 14.91 -4.00 3.31
N GLY A 133 13.96 -3.99 2.36
CA GLY A 133 14.03 -3.10 1.19
C GLY A 133 14.16 -1.63 1.61
N PRO A 134 14.39 -0.69 0.66
CA PRO A 134 14.67 0.72 0.95
C PRO A 134 13.64 1.39 1.90
N ALA A 135 12.40 0.90 1.88
CA ALA A 135 11.30 1.25 2.78
C ALA A 135 11.60 1.04 4.28
N GLY A 136 12.16 -0.11 4.66
CA GLY A 136 12.42 -0.47 6.06
C GLY A 136 13.69 0.19 6.61
N ILE A 137 14.67 0.47 5.75
CA ILE A 137 15.94 1.14 6.11
C ILE A 137 15.71 2.61 6.51
N PHE A 138 14.69 3.29 5.97
CA PHE A 138 14.36 4.65 6.41
C PHE A 138 13.46 4.70 7.65
N MET A 139 12.56 3.73 7.81
CA MET A 139 11.79 3.60 9.05
C MET A 139 12.68 3.26 10.27
N ALA A 140 13.79 2.55 10.03
CA ALA A 140 14.89 2.34 10.98
C ALA A 140 15.52 3.62 11.55
N LYS A 141 15.45 4.73 10.80
CA LYS A 141 16.09 6.00 11.16
C LYS A 141 15.25 6.85 12.11
N ARG A 142 13.96 6.53 12.27
CA ARG A 142 13.01 7.22 13.16
C ARG A 142 12.43 6.30 14.24
N MET A 143 12.58 4.98 14.11
CA MET A 143 12.31 3.96 15.13
C MET A 143 13.34 2.82 15.04
N PRO A 144 13.58 2.06 16.11
CA PRO A 144 14.40 0.85 16.03
C PRO A 144 13.86 -0.11 14.97
N VAL A 145 14.73 -0.63 14.08
CA VAL A 145 14.39 -1.64 13.04
C VAL A 145 13.64 -2.85 13.63
N THR A 146 13.94 -3.17 14.88
CA THR A 146 13.35 -4.28 15.65
C THR A 146 11.84 -4.15 15.82
N THR A 147 11.25 -2.95 15.70
CA THR A 147 9.82 -2.70 15.87
C THR A 147 8.97 -3.13 14.65
N ILE A 148 9.53 -3.06 13.44
CA ILE A 148 8.81 -3.37 12.19
C ILE A 148 8.71 -4.89 12.00
N THR A 149 9.72 -5.62 12.49
CA THR A 149 9.92 -7.06 12.29
C THR A 149 9.62 -7.89 13.55
N LYS A 150 8.92 -7.32 14.53
CA LYS A 150 8.61 -7.98 15.80
C LYS A 150 7.46 -8.96 15.65
N SER A 151 7.76 -10.23 15.88
CA SER A 151 6.78 -11.29 16.03
C SER A 151 5.90 -11.08 17.26
N VAL A 152 4.62 -11.47 17.16
CA VAL A 152 3.66 -11.43 18.27
C VAL A 152 3.89 -12.52 19.33
N VAL A 153 4.66 -13.56 19.00
CA VAL A 153 4.96 -14.71 19.87
C VAL A 153 6.42 -14.76 20.32
N ALA A 154 7.34 -14.04 19.67
CA ALA A 154 8.74 -14.03 20.09
C ALA A 154 8.94 -13.34 21.44
N ASN A 155 9.66 -14.02 22.35
CA ASN A 155 10.12 -13.42 23.60
C ASN A 155 11.39 -12.58 23.35
N GLU A 156 11.41 -11.34 23.85
CA GLU A 156 12.62 -10.49 23.81
C GLU A 156 13.72 -11.12 24.70
N ARG A 157 14.94 -11.21 24.17
CA ARG A 157 16.11 -11.70 24.92
C ARG A 157 16.34 -10.78 26.13
N GLY A 158 15.97 -11.25 27.32
CA GLY A 158 16.04 -10.47 28.57
C GLY A 158 14.75 -10.40 29.39
N GLY A 159 13.65 -11.02 28.93
CA GLY A 159 12.47 -11.32 29.75
C GLY A 159 11.52 -10.15 30.04
N ARG A 160 11.81 -8.93 29.55
CA ARG A 160 10.93 -7.78 29.70
C ARG A 160 10.35 -7.39 28.35
N LYS A 161 9.13 -7.88 28.06
CA LYS A 161 8.38 -7.55 26.84
C LYS A 161 8.10 -6.04 26.83
N ARG A 162 8.67 -5.31 25.88
CA ARG A 162 8.33 -3.89 25.68
C ARG A 162 6.87 -3.75 25.26
N GLU A 163 6.09 -3.03 26.06
CA GLU A 163 4.67 -2.74 25.77
C GLU A 163 4.54 -1.47 24.93
N GLU A 164 4.01 -1.65 23.74
CA GLU A 164 3.91 -0.61 22.73
C GLU A 164 2.71 -0.85 21.82
N ILE A 165 2.18 0.25 21.29
CA ILE A 165 1.07 0.25 20.35
C ILE A 165 1.34 1.23 19.21
N PHE A 166 0.99 0.82 18.00
CA PHE A 166 1.17 1.60 16.77
C PHE A 166 -0.19 1.80 16.11
N VAL A 167 -0.48 3.04 15.73
CA VAL A 167 -1.63 3.44 14.93
C VAL A 167 -1.10 4.06 13.65
N ASP A 168 -1.42 3.43 12.53
CA ASP A 168 -0.94 3.85 11.22
C ASP A 168 -2.12 4.27 10.37
N ILE A 169 -2.12 5.52 9.93
CA ILE A 169 -3.10 6.04 8.98
C ILE A 169 -2.45 5.95 7.62
N ILE A 170 -2.90 5.01 6.81
CA ILE A 170 -2.33 4.71 5.49
C ILE A 170 -3.34 5.12 4.43
N GLU A 171 -2.95 6.05 3.56
CA GLU A 171 -3.77 6.54 2.46
C GLU A 171 -3.17 6.14 1.13
N LYS A 172 -4.02 5.59 0.27
CA LYS A 172 -3.70 5.25 -1.12
C LYS A 172 -4.47 6.20 -2.03
N MET A 173 -3.74 6.97 -2.82
CA MET A 173 -4.32 8.03 -3.63
C MET A 173 -4.43 7.62 -5.09
N SER A 174 -5.60 7.85 -5.66
CA SER A 174 -5.87 7.71 -7.10
C SER A 174 -6.25 9.08 -7.66
N VAL A 175 -5.42 9.66 -8.55
CA VAL A 175 -5.67 10.99 -9.14
C VAL A 175 -5.39 10.94 -10.63
N THR A 176 -6.32 11.46 -11.44
CA THR A 176 -6.12 11.67 -12.89
C THR A 176 -6.15 13.15 -13.20
N PHE A 177 -5.10 13.67 -13.84
CA PHE A 177 -5.04 15.04 -14.36
C PHE A 177 -5.36 15.09 -15.85
N SER A 178 -6.01 16.17 -16.30
CA SER A 178 -6.11 16.55 -17.70
C SER A 178 -4.75 17.02 -18.24
N SER A 179 -4.63 17.17 -19.57
CA SER A 179 -3.47 17.76 -20.22
C SER A 179 -3.18 19.20 -19.81
N SER A 180 -4.23 19.93 -19.40
CA SER A 180 -4.14 21.27 -18.84
C SER A 180 -3.82 21.31 -17.33
N GLY A 181 -3.67 20.16 -16.67
CA GLY A 181 -3.34 20.06 -15.25
C GLY A 181 -4.53 20.17 -14.29
N TYR A 182 -5.77 20.14 -14.79
CA TYR A 182 -6.96 20.07 -13.94
C TYR A 182 -7.19 18.64 -13.45
N ILE A 183 -7.76 18.50 -12.25
CA ILE A 183 -8.11 17.20 -11.68
C ILE A 183 -9.38 16.71 -12.38
N LEU A 184 -9.34 15.54 -13.00
CA LEU A 184 -10.48 14.88 -13.61
C LEU A 184 -11.14 13.90 -12.63
N THR A 185 -10.33 13.12 -11.92
CA THR A 185 -10.79 12.21 -10.86
C THR A 185 -9.82 12.25 -9.69
N SER A 186 -10.33 12.13 -8.48
CA SER A 186 -9.55 12.07 -7.25
C SER A 186 -10.24 11.19 -6.22
N GLU A 187 -9.51 10.23 -5.69
CA GLU A 187 -10.00 9.31 -4.67
C GLU A 187 -8.88 8.97 -3.68
N ILE A 188 -9.24 8.82 -2.41
CA ILE A 188 -8.39 8.34 -1.34
C ILE A 188 -9.04 7.10 -0.74
N ASP A 189 -8.33 5.98 -0.80
CA ASP A 189 -8.60 4.78 -0.02
C ASP A 189 -7.73 4.79 1.23
N GLY A 190 -8.36 5.00 2.38
CA GLY A 190 -7.70 5.10 3.67
C GLY A 190 -7.92 3.89 4.56
N THR A 191 -6.91 3.54 5.35
CA THR A 191 -7.00 2.53 6.40
C THR A 191 -6.30 3.01 7.66
N ILE A 192 -6.99 2.90 8.80
CA ILE A 192 -6.37 2.99 10.13
C ILE A 192 -5.96 1.57 10.52
N GLN A 193 -4.66 1.28 10.54
CA GLN A 193 -4.11 0.01 11.00
C GLN A 193 -3.61 0.13 12.43
N LEU A 194 -3.93 -0.88 13.24
CA LEU A 194 -3.45 -0.99 14.61
C LEU A 194 -2.50 -2.18 14.73
N LYS A 195 -1.40 -1.97 15.45
CA LYS A 195 -0.51 -3.04 15.88
C LYS A 195 -0.30 -2.94 17.38
N SER A 196 -0.77 -3.96 18.11
CA SER A 196 -0.69 -3.99 19.58
C SER A 196 0.30 -5.03 20.06
N TYR A 197 1.16 -4.63 21.01
CA TYR A 197 2.03 -5.52 21.77
C TYR A 197 1.77 -5.40 23.28
N LEU A 198 0.56 -4.98 23.66
CA LEU A 198 0.14 -4.77 25.04
C LEU A 198 -0.19 -6.09 25.73
N THR A 199 0.14 -6.22 27.00
CA THR A 199 -0.12 -7.46 27.73
C THR A 199 -1.57 -7.54 28.18
N GLY A 200 -2.25 -8.62 27.80
CA GLY A 200 -3.63 -8.94 28.19
C GLY A 200 -4.65 -7.94 27.66
N ASN A 201 -4.41 -7.40 26.47
CA ASN A 201 -5.38 -6.73 25.61
C ASN A 201 -6.29 -5.74 26.37
N PRO A 202 -5.72 -4.64 26.93
CA PRO A 202 -6.53 -3.61 27.58
C PRO A 202 -7.45 -2.92 26.55
N GLU A 203 -8.62 -2.45 27.00
CA GLU A 203 -9.48 -1.58 26.18
C GLU A 203 -8.71 -0.32 25.76
N ILE A 204 -8.93 0.08 24.51
CA ILE A 204 -8.35 1.25 23.87
C ILE A 204 -9.48 2.14 23.38
N ARG A 205 -9.27 3.45 23.50
CA ARG A 205 -10.10 4.48 22.87
C ARG A 205 -9.26 5.32 21.92
N LEU A 206 -9.65 5.30 20.65
CA LEU A 206 -9.01 6.04 19.57
C LEU A 206 -9.97 7.14 19.11
N ALA A 207 -9.67 8.40 19.42
CA ALA A 207 -10.50 9.52 18.98
C ALA A 207 -9.94 10.15 17.71
N LEU A 208 -10.84 10.34 16.74
CA LEU A 208 -10.56 11.00 15.47
C LEU A 208 -10.95 12.50 15.56
N ASN A 209 -10.90 13.22 14.45
CA ASN A 209 -11.38 14.61 14.42
C ASN A 209 -12.88 14.65 14.75
N GLU A 210 -13.32 15.63 15.54
CA GLU A 210 -14.75 15.82 15.86
C GLU A 210 -15.56 16.17 14.61
N GLU A 211 -14.93 16.87 13.65
CA GLU A 211 -15.53 17.27 12.37
C GLU A 211 -15.47 16.17 11.30
N VAL A 212 -15.23 14.90 11.67
CA VAL A 212 -15.41 13.79 10.72
C VAL A 212 -16.91 13.59 10.50
N SER A 213 -17.34 13.62 9.25
CA SER A 213 -18.69 13.22 8.85
C SER A 213 -18.62 12.06 7.86
N ILE A 214 -19.62 11.17 7.89
CA ILE A 214 -19.72 10.02 6.99
C ILE A 214 -20.98 10.17 6.15
N GLY A 215 -20.85 9.96 4.85
CA GLY A 215 -21.95 9.91 3.91
C GLY A 215 -22.16 11.22 3.16
N ARG A 216 -22.72 11.09 1.95
CA ARG A 216 -23.22 12.19 1.13
C ARG A 216 -24.70 12.43 1.47
N GLY A 217 -24.99 13.02 2.63
CA GLY A 217 -26.37 13.16 3.09
C GLY A 217 -26.64 14.35 4.02
N GLY A 218 -27.03 15.47 3.41
CA GLY A 218 -27.95 16.48 3.98
C GLY A 218 -27.39 17.48 4.99
N GLU A 219 -27.49 18.77 4.65
CA GLU A 219 -27.14 19.97 5.46
C GLU A 219 -25.65 20.34 5.47
N SER A 220 -25.18 21.50 4.97
CA SER A 220 -25.82 22.70 4.42
C SER A 220 -24.86 23.36 3.41
N ILE A 221 -25.39 23.73 2.23
CA ILE A 221 -24.70 24.47 1.14
C ILE A 221 -24.48 25.97 1.50
N TYR A 222 -24.52 26.32 2.78
CA TYR A 222 -24.36 27.69 3.26
C TYR A 222 -23.40 27.74 4.44
N ASP A 223 -22.13 27.44 4.21
CA ASP A 223 -21.08 28.02 5.04
C ASP A 223 -19.98 28.62 4.17
N TYR A 224 -20.29 29.79 3.61
CA TYR A 224 -19.36 30.69 2.93
C TYR A 224 -18.43 31.41 3.94
N GLY A 225 -18.08 30.75 5.05
CA GLY A 225 -17.47 31.38 6.23
C GLY A 225 -16.12 30.84 6.67
N SER A 226 -15.69 29.63 6.29
CA SER A 226 -14.40 29.10 6.78
C SER A 226 -13.24 29.41 5.82
N SER A 227 -12.83 30.68 5.81
CA SER A 227 -11.59 31.15 5.18
C SER A 227 -10.33 30.82 5.99
N LEU A 228 -10.38 29.82 6.88
CA LEU A 228 -9.31 29.49 7.81
C LEU A 228 -9.07 27.98 7.97
N GLY A 229 -8.62 27.30 6.91
CA GLY A 229 -7.72 26.12 6.99
C GLY A 229 -8.17 24.83 7.70
N SER A 230 -9.24 24.81 8.49
CA SER A 230 -9.83 23.63 9.14
C SER A 230 -11.08 23.26 8.36
N GLY A 231 -10.90 22.42 7.35
CA GLY A 231 -12.01 21.85 6.60
C GLY A 231 -12.44 20.55 7.28
N ALA A 232 -13.73 20.41 7.55
CA ALA A 232 -14.33 19.17 8.02
C ALA A 232 -13.89 17.98 7.13
N VAL A 233 -13.59 16.84 7.74
CA VAL A 233 -13.15 15.65 7.02
C VAL A 233 -14.39 14.85 6.65
N ILE A 234 -14.80 14.92 5.39
CA ILE A 234 -16.01 14.24 4.92
C ILE A 234 -15.63 12.94 4.23
N LEU A 235 -16.00 11.83 4.85
CA LEU A 235 -15.82 10.48 4.33
C LEU A 235 -17.07 10.09 3.52
N ASP A 236 -16.90 9.47 2.35
CA ASP A 236 -18.05 8.96 1.60
C ASP A 236 -18.65 7.74 2.30
N ASP A 237 -17.79 6.81 2.69
CA ASP A 237 -18.13 5.61 3.43
C ASP A 237 -16.95 5.15 4.29
N CYS A 238 -17.27 4.31 5.28
CA CYS A 238 -16.28 3.61 6.07
C CYS A 238 -16.81 2.26 6.54
N ASN A 239 -15.89 1.36 6.87
CA ASN A 239 -16.19 0.12 7.58
C ASN A 239 -15.24 -0.04 8.76
N PHE A 240 -15.70 -0.79 9.76
CA PHE A 240 -14.99 -1.02 11.01
C PHE A 240 -14.68 -2.49 11.20
N HIS A 241 -13.61 -2.75 11.95
CA HIS A 241 -13.33 -4.10 12.44
C HIS A 241 -14.42 -4.57 13.40
N GLU A 242 -14.67 -5.87 13.45
CA GLU A 242 -15.67 -6.48 14.34
C GLU A 242 -15.42 -6.23 15.83
N SER A 243 -14.17 -5.94 16.22
CA SER A 243 -13.81 -5.63 17.61
C SER A 243 -14.06 -4.19 18.02
N VAL A 244 -14.58 -3.35 17.12
CA VAL A 244 -14.81 -1.92 17.37
C VAL A 244 -16.24 -1.68 17.83
N HIS A 245 -16.36 -1.10 19.02
CA HIS A 245 -17.59 -0.58 19.58
C HIS A 245 -17.77 0.89 19.17
N LEU A 246 -18.93 1.18 18.59
CA LEU A 246 -19.27 2.48 17.99
C LEU A 246 -20.15 3.35 18.89
N ASP A 247 -20.41 2.95 20.13
CA ASP A 247 -21.35 3.64 21.04
C ASP A 247 -21.01 5.12 21.26
N SER A 248 -19.72 5.47 21.22
CA SER A 248 -19.23 6.85 21.36
C SER A 248 -18.91 7.53 20.02
N PHE A 249 -18.95 6.79 18.91
CA PHE A 249 -18.51 7.30 17.62
C PHE A 249 -19.39 8.45 17.11
N ASP A 250 -20.70 8.42 17.36
CA ASP A 250 -21.59 9.50 16.96
C ASP A 250 -21.48 10.76 17.82
N VAL A 251 -20.96 10.64 19.04
CA VAL A 251 -20.85 11.74 20.00
C VAL A 251 -19.53 12.50 19.83
N ASP A 252 -18.41 11.77 19.84
CA ASP A 252 -17.07 12.38 19.88
C ASP A 252 -16.08 11.74 18.91
N ARG A 253 -16.58 10.92 17.95
CA ARG A 253 -15.78 10.21 16.95
C ARG A 253 -14.71 9.30 17.58
N THR A 254 -15.02 8.75 18.75
CA THR A 254 -14.18 7.78 19.45
C THR A 254 -14.54 6.35 19.07
N LEU A 255 -13.52 5.61 18.62
CA LEU A 255 -13.57 4.17 18.42
C LEU A 255 -13.08 3.48 19.70
N THR A 256 -13.93 2.67 20.33
CA THR A 256 -13.56 1.88 21.50
C THR A 256 -13.35 0.43 21.08
N LEU A 257 -12.24 -0.19 21.46
CA LEU A 257 -11.95 -1.57 21.08
C LEU A 257 -11.02 -2.27 22.05
N VAL A 258 -11.10 -3.60 22.08
CA VAL A 258 -10.06 -4.46 22.64
C VAL A 258 -9.16 -4.90 21.48
N PRO A 259 -7.84 -4.61 21.52
CA PRO A 259 -6.96 -4.97 20.41
C PRO A 259 -6.78 -6.48 20.34
N THR A 260 -6.89 -7.05 19.14
CA THR A 260 -6.41 -8.41 18.89
C THR A 260 -4.88 -8.40 18.79
N ASP A 261 -4.26 -9.54 19.05
CA ASP A 261 -2.83 -9.70 18.79
C ASP A 261 -2.53 -9.59 17.28
N GLY A 262 -1.46 -8.86 16.93
CA GLY A 262 -1.03 -8.68 15.54
C GLY A 262 -1.42 -7.35 14.93
N GLU A 263 -1.23 -7.25 13.61
CA GLU A 263 -1.58 -6.08 12.81
C GLU A 263 -2.96 -6.25 12.18
N PHE A 264 -3.91 -5.35 12.44
CA PHE A 264 -5.25 -5.43 11.85
C PHE A 264 -5.82 -4.04 11.51
N PRO A 265 -6.70 -3.92 10.51
CA PRO A 265 -7.35 -2.65 10.18
C PRO A 265 -8.45 -2.41 11.21
N VAL A 266 -8.43 -1.27 11.88
CA VAL A 266 -9.50 -0.82 12.80
C VAL A 266 -10.65 -0.21 12.01
N MET A 267 -10.32 0.57 10.99
CA MET A 267 -11.27 1.29 10.15
C MET A 267 -10.71 1.41 8.73
N ASN A 268 -11.53 1.16 7.72
CA ASN A 268 -11.26 1.58 6.34
C ASN A 268 -12.22 2.71 5.98
N TYR A 269 -11.76 3.69 5.21
CA TYR A 269 -12.55 4.84 4.78
C TYR A 269 -12.23 5.22 3.35
N ARG A 270 -13.19 5.87 2.69
CA ARG A 270 -13.04 6.31 1.31
C ARG A 270 -13.44 7.78 1.16
N ILE A 271 -12.70 8.52 0.36
CA ILE A 271 -12.96 9.94 0.05
C ILE A 271 -12.82 10.16 -1.45
N THR A 272 -13.87 10.65 -2.08
CA THR A 272 -13.94 11.03 -3.50
C THR A 272 -14.24 12.51 -3.70
N GLN A 273 -14.36 13.26 -2.59
CA GLN A 273 -14.45 14.71 -2.64
C GLN A 273 -13.13 15.32 -3.11
N GLU A 274 -13.22 16.51 -3.69
CA GLU A 274 -12.03 17.22 -4.14
C GLU A 274 -11.12 17.54 -2.95
N PHE A 275 -9.90 17.03 -3.00
CA PHE A 275 -8.82 17.37 -2.09
C PHE A 275 -7.66 17.96 -2.89
N LYS A 276 -6.74 18.67 -2.21
CA LYS A 276 -5.52 19.18 -2.84
C LYS A 276 -4.50 18.04 -2.98
N PRO A 277 -4.16 17.56 -4.19
CA PRO A 277 -3.19 16.49 -4.33
C PRO A 277 -1.78 16.94 -3.93
N PRO A 278 -0.94 16.04 -3.40
CA PRO A 278 0.40 16.39 -2.92
C PRO A 278 1.37 16.73 -4.05
N PHE A 279 1.10 16.33 -5.28
CA PHE A 279 1.93 16.65 -6.44
C PHE A 279 1.10 17.22 -7.59
N ARG A 280 1.61 18.25 -8.26
CA ARG A 280 1.12 18.65 -9.58
C ARG A 280 2.11 18.16 -10.63
N ILE A 281 1.58 17.54 -11.67
CA ILE A 281 2.38 17.02 -12.79
C ILE A 281 1.88 17.73 -14.04
N ASN A 282 2.79 18.46 -14.69
CA ASN A 282 2.55 19.03 -16.00
C ASN A 282 3.52 18.35 -16.96
N ALA A 283 2.99 17.78 -18.04
CA ALA A 283 3.79 17.11 -19.04
C ALA A 283 3.41 17.64 -20.42
N LEU A 284 4.42 17.88 -21.25
CA LEU A 284 4.27 18.40 -22.59
C LEU A 284 5.18 17.62 -23.53
N ILE A 285 4.65 17.25 -24.69
CA ILE A 285 5.43 16.65 -25.78
C ILE A 285 5.23 17.48 -27.05
N GLU A 286 6.33 17.94 -27.62
CA GLU A 286 6.36 18.83 -28.78
C GLU A 286 7.20 18.22 -29.90
N GLU A 287 6.72 18.31 -31.14
CA GLU A 287 7.48 17.88 -32.30
C GLU A 287 8.63 18.86 -32.57
N ALA A 288 9.85 18.34 -32.71
CA ALA A 288 11.07 19.13 -32.93
C ALA A 288 11.71 18.82 -34.30
N GLY A 289 10.96 18.19 -35.19
CA GLY A 289 11.37 17.78 -36.53
C GLY A 289 10.76 16.43 -36.93
N PRO A 290 10.95 15.98 -38.19
CA PRO A 290 10.29 14.78 -38.70
C PRO A 290 10.63 13.50 -37.92
N PHE A 291 11.84 13.41 -37.35
CA PHE A 291 12.34 12.25 -36.61
C PHE A 291 12.62 12.55 -35.13
N LYS A 292 12.10 13.67 -34.60
CA LYS A 292 12.46 14.15 -33.26
C LYS A 292 11.28 14.78 -32.54
N ALA A 293 11.24 14.60 -31.23
CA ALA A 293 10.34 15.33 -30.36
C ALA A 293 11.04 15.67 -29.04
N GLU A 294 10.51 16.65 -28.33
CA GLU A 294 10.97 17.04 -27.01
C GLU A 294 9.87 16.81 -25.99
N VAL A 295 10.23 16.25 -24.85
CA VAL A 295 9.34 16.00 -23.72
C VAL A 295 9.82 16.86 -22.55
N THR A 296 8.91 17.64 -21.98
CA THR A 296 9.14 18.39 -20.75
C THR A 296 8.18 17.90 -19.69
N ILE A 297 8.72 17.38 -18.58
CA ILE A 297 7.93 16.96 -17.42
C ILE A 297 8.31 17.82 -16.22
N LYS A 298 7.30 18.40 -15.60
CA LYS A 298 7.42 19.28 -14.45
C LYS A 298 6.61 18.73 -13.28
N VAL A 299 7.28 18.48 -12.16
CA VAL A 299 6.69 17.94 -10.94
C VAL A 299 6.85 18.96 -9.81
N ARG A 300 5.72 19.41 -9.25
CA ARG A 300 5.69 20.34 -8.12
C ARG A 300 5.10 19.66 -6.89
N ALA A 301 5.80 19.76 -5.75
CA ALA A 301 5.34 19.26 -4.47
C ALA A 301 4.51 20.31 -3.72
N ASP A 302 3.25 20.00 -3.47
CA ASP A 302 2.23 20.94 -2.97
C ASP A 302 1.85 20.68 -1.49
N PHE A 303 2.80 20.16 -0.71
CA PHE A 303 2.72 19.90 0.74
C PHE A 303 3.80 20.68 1.52
N PRO A 304 3.72 20.74 2.86
CA PRO A 304 4.66 21.52 3.69
C PRO A 304 6.14 21.19 3.48
N SER A 305 7.00 22.20 3.49
CA SER A 305 8.45 22.06 3.27
C SER A 305 9.21 21.31 4.35
N SER A 306 8.59 21.07 5.51
CA SER A 306 9.12 20.20 6.56
C SER A 306 8.99 18.70 6.22
N ILE A 307 8.19 18.35 5.21
CA ILE A 307 7.93 16.98 4.78
C ILE A 307 8.75 16.68 3.54
N ILE A 308 9.22 15.43 3.45
CA ILE A 308 10.04 14.94 2.34
C ILE A 308 9.41 13.65 1.83
N ALA A 309 9.10 13.62 0.54
CA ALA A 309 8.67 12.41 -0.15
C ALA A 309 9.88 11.60 -0.63
N ASP A 310 9.69 10.28 -0.76
CA ASP A 310 10.66 9.34 -1.29
C ASP A 310 10.03 8.31 -2.24
N LYS A 311 10.89 7.43 -2.80
CA LYS A 311 10.51 6.40 -3.79
C LYS A 311 9.71 6.96 -4.96
N ILE A 312 10.16 8.11 -5.47
CA ILE A 312 9.49 8.76 -6.58
C ILE A 312 9.98 8.18 -7.89
N LEU A 313 9.07 7.70 -8.70
CA LEU A 313 9.33 7.27 -10.06
C LEU A 313 8.25 7.85 -10.97
N VAL A 314 8.67 8.63 -11.96
CA VAL A 314 7.81 9.16 -13.01
C VAL A 314 8.07 8.35 -14.28
N GLN A 315 7.02 7.92 -14.96
CA GLN A 315 7.11 7.09 -16.15
C GLN A 315 6.20 7.63 -17.24
N ILE A 316 6.64 7.50 -18.49
CA ILE A 316 5.87 7.89 -19.67
C ILE A 316 6.09 6.85 -20.78
N PRO A 317 5.03 6.17 -21.24
CA PRO A 317 5.10 5.37 -22.46
C PRO A 317 5.35 6.27 -23.66
N LEU A 318 6.25 5.86 -24.55
CA LEU A 318 6.65 6.58 -25.73
C LEU A 318 6.19 5.86 -27.00
N PRO A 319 6.13 6.54 -28.15
CA PRO A 319 5.80 5.91 -29.42
C PRO A 319 6.69 4.69 -29.71
N THR A 320 6.12 3.65 -30.31
CA THR A 320 6.79 2.35 -30.48
C THR A 320 8.04 2.41 -31.35
N TYR A 321 8.11 3.40 -32.24
CA TYR A 321 9.24 3.68 -33.12
C TYR A 321 10.34 4.53 -32.49
N THR A 322 10.26 4.84 -31.19
CA THR A 322 11.33 5.54 -30.46
C THR A 322 12.59 4.68 -30.37
N THR A 323 13.71 5.22 -30.86
CA THR A 323 15.01 4.52 -30.89
C THR A 323 15.95 5.01 -29.80
N ARG A 324 15.87 6.29 -29.42
CA ARG A 324 16.76 6.88 -28.42
C ARG A 324 16.07 7.99 -27.66
N VAL A 325 16.41 8.11 -26.38
CA VAL A 325 16.05 9.23 -25.52
C VAL A 325 17.32 9.83 -24.94
N SER A 326 17.47 11.15 -25.04
CA SER A 326 18.54 11.91 -24.41
C SER A 326 17.95 12.75 -23.29
N PHE A 327 18.55 12.73 -22.10
CA PHE A 327 18.01 13.38 -20.91
C PHE A 327 18.84 14.59 -20.52
N GLU A 328 18.16 15.66 -20.13
CA GLU A 328 18.75 16.89 -19.61
C GLU A 328 18.11 17.18 -18.25
N LEU A 329 18.91 16.97 -17.19
CA LEU A 329 18.51 17.21 -15.80
C LEU A 329 18.93 18.61 -15.34
N GLU A 330 18.13 19.21 -14.45
CA GLU A 330 18.46 20.48 -13.83
C GLU A 330 19.76 20.41 -13.00
N PRO A 331 20.55 21.50 -12.94
CA PRO A 331 21.71 21.58 -12.06
C PRO A 331 21.33 21.30 -10.61
N GLY A 332 22.04 20.37 -9.95
CA GLY A 332 21.76 20.00 -8.56
C GLY A 332 20.82 18.80 -8.36
N ALA A 333 20.39 18.13 -9.44
CA ALA A 333 19.62 16.87 -9.42
C ALA A 333 20.44 15.64 -8.93
N VAL A 334 21.20 15.79 -7.84
CA VAL A 334 22.13 14.78 -7.34
C VAL A 334 21.39 13.53 -6.88
N GLY A 335 21.66 12.40 -7.56
CA GLY A 335 21.08 11.11 -7.24
C GLY A 335 19.72 10.85 -7.89
N ASN A 336 19.23 11.75 -8.74
CA ASN A 336 18.13 11.44 -9.65
C ASN A 336 18.65 10.54 -10.77
N THR A 337 17.77 9.68 -11.29
CA THR A 337 18.10 8.71 -12.34
C THR A 337 17.15 8.88 -13.50
N THR A 338 17.64 8.67 -14.72
CA THR A 338 16.83 8.67 -15.93
C THR A 338 17.20 7.47 -16.77
N ASP A 339 16.20 6.77 -17.32
CA ASP A 339 16.42 5.60 -18.14
C ASP A 339 15.39 5.50 -19.27
N PHE A 340 15.78 4.84 -20.36
CA PHE A 340 14.89 4.48 -21.46
C PHE A 340 14.85 2.97 -21.60
N ILE A 341 13.71 2.39 -21.20
CA ILE A 341 13.45 0.97 -21.28
C ILE A 341 12.99 0.64 -22.69
N GLU A 342 13.95 0.34 -23.58
CA GLU A 342 13.70 0.11 -25.00
C GLU A 342 12.70 -1.02 -25.26
N ALA A 343 12.75 -2.10 -24.48
CA ALA A 343 11.85 -3.25 -24.61
C ALA A 343 10.36 -2.88 -24.48
N ASN A 344 10.04 -1.90 -23.64
CA ASN A 344 8.66 -1.46 -23.39
C ASN A 344 8.40 -0.05 -23.93
N LYS A 345 9.36 0.53 -24.66
CA LYS A 345 9.33 1.91 -25.17
C LYS A 345 8.86 2.90 -24.10
N ARG A 346 9.48 2.83 -22.92
CA ARG A 346 9.08 3.62 -21.75
C ARG A 346 10.27 4.41 -21.23
N MET A 347 10.05 5.70 -20.97
CA MET A 347 11.00 6.55 -20.28
C MET A 347 10.69 6.57 -18.79
N GLU A 348 11.74 6.54 -17.96
CA GLU A 348 11.65 6.54 -16.50
C GLU A 348 12.53 7.64 -15.90
N TRP A 349 11.97 8.34 -14.91
CA TRP A 349 12.64 9.39 -14.15
C TRP A 349 12.47 9.14 -12.65
N GLY A 350 13.54 8.68 -12.02
CA GLY A 350 13.60 8.45 -10.58
C GLY A 350 14.07 9.70 -9.84
N LEU A 351 13.25 10.22 -8.94
CA LEU A 351 13.66 11.28 -8.01
C LEU A 351 13.96 10.66 -6.64
N LYS A 352 15.19 10.87 -6.16
CA LYS A 352 15.62 10.27 -4.89
C LYS A 352 14.77 10.74 -3.71
N LYS A 353 14.52 12.05 -3.66
CA LYS A 353 13.72 12.74 -2.64
C LYS A 353 13.14 14.02 -3.22
N ILE A 354 11.95 14.39 -2.77
CA ILE A 354 11.34 15.69 -3.08
C ILE A 354 10.91 16.35 -1.77
N VAL A 355 11.37 17.58 -1.54
CA VAL A 355 10.97 18.40 -0.38
C VAL A 355 9.67 19.13 -0.71
N GLY A 356 8.77 19.28 0.26
CA GLY A 356 7.54 20.04 0.07
C GLY A 356 7.78 21.48 -0.38
N GLY A 357 6.96 21.97 -1.31
CA GLY A 357 7.13 23.29 -1.92
C GLY A 357 8.20 23.37 -3.01
N SER A 358 8.99 22.31 -3.24
CA SER A 358 9.97 22.28 -4.33
C SER A 358 9.34 21.88 -5.68
N GLU A 359 10.05 22.21 -6.75
CA GLU A 359 9.67 21.96 -8.12
C GLU A 359 10.88 21.38 -8.86
N HIS A 360 10.64 20.41 -9.73
CA HIS A 360 11.66 19.69 -10.47
C HIS A 360 11.22 19.55 -11.92
N THR A 361 12.14 19.75 -12.85
CA THR A 361 11.89 19.62 -14.29
C THR A 361 12.83 18.60 -14.92
N LEU A 362 12.30 17.81 -15.85
CA LEU A 362 13.07 16.96 -16.75
C LEU A 362 12.80 17.40 -18.19
N HIS A 363 13.87 17.61 -18.95
CA HIS A 363 13.80 17.72 -20.40
C HIS A 363 14.36 16.45 -21.04
N ALA A 364 13.66 15.91 -22.04
CA ALA A 364 14.10 14.73 -22.77
C ALA A 364 13.91 14.93 -24.27
N LYS A 365 14.92 14.55 -25.06
CA LYS A 365 14.91 14.62 -26.53
C LYS A 365 14.74 13.20 -27.08
N LEU A 366 13.68 13.00 -27.84
CA LEU A 366 13.34 11.74 -28.48
C LEU A 366 13.89 11.71 -29.91
N THR A 367 14.39 10.55 -30.32
CA THR A 367 14.75 10.25 -31.71
C THR A 367 13.93 9.05 -32.19
N PHE A 368 13.43 9.16 -33.41
CA PHE A 368 12.55 8.18 -34.03
C PHE A 368 13.23 7.42 -35.18
N SER A 369 12.79 6.19 -35.43
CA SER A 369 13.22 5.38 -36.58
C SER A 369 12.50 5.72 -37.88
N GLN A 370 11.36 6.41 -37.79
CA GLN A 370 10.52 6.82 -38.90
C GLN A 370 9.95 8.21 -38.65
N GLU A 371 9.38 8.83 -39.69
CA GLU A 371 8.73 10.14 -39.55
C GLU A 371 7.45 10.02 -38.71
N SER A 372 7.20 11.02 -37.85
CA SER A 372 5.93 11.11 -37.13
C SER A 372 4.81 11.54 -38.09
N HIS A 373 3.89 10.64 -38.40
CA HIS A 373 2.73 10.92 -39.26
C HIS A 373 1.41 11.04 -38.48
N GLY A 374 1.44 10.82 -37.16
CA GLY A 374 0.28 10.81 -36.29
C GLY A 374 0.39 11.85 -35.16
N ASN A 375 -0.64 11.92 -34.32
CA ASN A 375 -0.61 12.78 -33.14
C ASN A 375 0.28 12.11 -32.07
N ILE A 376 1.49 12.63 -31.91
CA ILE A 376 2.48 12.10 -30.98
C ILE A 376 1.98 12.04 -29.52
N THR A 377 1.08 12.94 -29.10
CA THR A 377 0.53 12.93 -27.73
C THR A 377 -0.42 11.74 -27.51
N LYS A 378 -1.05 11.23 -28.57
CA LYS A 378 -1.92 10.05 -28.51
C LYS A 378 -1.12 8.75 -28.57
N GLU A 379 0.01 8.77 -29.26
CA GLU A 379 0.90 7.62 -29.38
C GLU A 379 1.80 7.47 -28.15
N ALA A 380 2.17 8.60 -27.53
CA ALA A 380 2.68 8.62 -26.17
C ALA A 380 1.55 8.32 -25.18
N GLY A 381 1.86 7.56 -24.14
CA GLY A 381 0.92 7.29 -23.06
C GLY A 381 0.90 8.43 -22.04
N PRO A 382 -0.08 8.44 -21.11
CA PRO A 382 -0.09 9.42 -20.05
C PRO A 382 1.12 9.23 -19.11
N VAL A 383 1.51 10.30 -18.44
CA VAL A 383 2.57 10.26 -17.42
C VAL A 383 2.02 9.64 -16.13
N SER A 384 2.65 8.58 -15.63
CA SER A 384 2.33 7.98 -14.35
C SER A 384 3.40 8.29 -13.31
N MET A 385 3.01 8.51 -12.06
CA MET A 385 3.93 8.77 -10.96
C MET A 385 3.65 7.83 -9.78
N THR A 386 4.69 7.17 -9.28
CA THR A 386 4.64 6.45 -8.00
C THR A 386 5.43 7.20 -6.94
N PHE A 387 4.94 7.26 -5.70
CA PHE A 387 5.62 7.94 -4.59
C PHE A 387 5.19 7.40 -3.23
N THR A 388 5.97 7.74 -2.19
CA THR A 388 5.58 7.59 -0.79
C THR A 388 5.87 8.89 -0.03
N ILE A 389 4.91 9.37 0.75
CA ILE A 389 5.05 10.56 1.61
C ILE A 389 4.86 10.13 3.07
N PRO A 390 5.94 9.98 3.85
CA PRO A 390 5.84 9.68 5.27
C PRO A 390 5.43 10.92 6.07
N MET A 391 4.73 10.69 7.18
CA MET A 391 4.21 11.71 8.10
C MET A 391 3.29 12.74 7.43
N PHE A 392 2.53 12.28 6.43
CA PHE A 392 1.57 13.09 5.68
C PHE A 392 0.33 12.26 5.37
N ASN A 393 -0.82 12.91 5.38
CA ASN A 393 -2.08 12.41 4.85
C ASN A 393 -2.82 13.53 4.12
N ALA A 394 -3.48 13.18 3.02
CA ALA A 394 -4.20 14.12 2.18
C ALA A 394 -5.61 14.41 2.71
N SER A 395 -6.23 13.45 3.40
CA SER A 395 -7.59 13.61 3.95
C SER A 395 -7.69 14.58 5.13
N ARG A 396 -6.55 14.89 5.78
CA ARG A 396 -6.48 15.60 7.07
C ARG A 396 -7.14 14.86 8.24
N LEU A 397 -7.51 13.60 8.08
CA LEU A 397 -7.93 12.75 9.21
C LEU A 397 -6.81 12.68 10.24
N GLN A 398 -7.09 13.04 11.49
CA GLN A 398 -6.08 12.97 12.55
C GLN A 398 -6.60 12.14 13.72
N VAL A 399 -5.66 11.51 14.41
CA VAL A 399 -5.87 10.91 15.73
C VAL A 399 -5.65 11.99 16.76
N LYS A 400 -6.74 12.44 17.41
CA LYS A 400 -6.69 13.43 18.49
C LYS A 400 -6.03 12.85 19.74
N TYR A 401 -6.46 11.67 20.15
CA TYR A 401 -5.84 10.96 21.27
C TYR A 401 -5.97 9.44 21.13
N LEU A 402 -5.03 8.76 21.79
CA LEU A 402 -5.03 7.31 21.97
C LEU A 402 -4.98 7.01 23.47
N HIS A 403 -6.13 6.68 24.04
CA HIS A 403 -6.24 6.30 25.44
C HIS A 403 -6.18 4.78 25.58
N ILE A 404 -5.45 4.32 26.59
CA ILE A 404 -5.32 2.90 26.92
C ILE A 404 -5.75 2.76 28.37
N THR A 405 -6.77 1.95 28.60
CA THR A 405 -7.30 1.72 29.94
C THR A 405 -6.21 1.12 30.83
N LYS A 406 -5.87 1.86 31.89
CA LYS A 406 -4.74 1.50 32.76
C LYS A 406 -5.10 0.34 33.67
N LYS A 407 -4.28 -0.71 33.66
CA LYS A 407 -4.35 -1.81 34.64
C LYS A 407 -3.79 -1.43 36.01
N SER A 408 -2.85 -0.50 36.06
CA SER A 408 -2.22 0.01 37.28
C SER A 408 -1.72 1.46 37.10
N LYS A 409 -1.44 2.16 38.20
CA LYS A 409 -0.93 3.55 38.14
C LYS A 409 0.44 3.68 37.44
N SER A 410 1.27 2.64 37.46
CA SER A 410 2.59 2.60 36.80
C SER A 410 2.55 2.10 35.35
N TYR A 411 1.37 1.68 34.86
CA TYR A 411 1.19 1.20 33.49
C TYR A 411 1.21 2.37 32.51
N ASN A 412 2.29 2.52 31.75
CA ASN A 412 2.42 3.54 30.72
C ASN A 412 3.13 2.99 29.46
N PRO A 413 2.40 2.29 28.58
CA PRO A 413 2.97 1.74 27.35
C PRO A 413 3.36 2.84 26.35
N TYR A 414 4.30 2.52 25.46
CA TYR A 414 4.69 3.43 24.37
C TYR A 414 3.58 3.53 23.32
N ARG A 415 3.32 4.74 22.84
CA ARG A 415 2.28 5.03 21.85
C ARG A 415 2.92 5.66 20.63
N TRP A 416 2.54 5.16 19.46
CA TRP A 416 3.05 5.65 18.20
C TRP A 416 1.90 5.88 17.24
N VAL A 417 1.89 7.05 16.61
CA VAL A 417 0.95 7.38 15.54
C VAL A 417 1.76 7.83 14.35
N ARG A 418 1.48 7.29 13.16
CA ARG A 418 2.10 7.73 11.91
C ARG A 418 1.06 7.87 10.81
N TYR A 419 1.36 8.76 9.88
CA TYR A 419 0.58 9.01 8.69
C TYR A 419 1.45 8.66 7.50
N VAL A 420 0.94 7.90 6.54
CA VAL A 420 1.68 7.53 5.33
C VAL A 420 0.76 7.63 4.14
N THR A 421 1.20 8.38 3.13
CA THR A 421 0.48 8.50 1.86
C THR A 421 1.25 7.79 0.76
N HIS A 422 0.57 6.95 -0.01
CA HIS A 422 1.08 6.25 -1.17
C HIS A 422 0.29 6.62 -2.42
N SER A 423 0.96 6.67 -3.56
CA SER A 423 0.30 6.60 -4.86
C SER A 423 -0.31 5.21 -5.07
N ASN A 424 -1.55 5.14 -5.54
CA ASN A 424 -2.15 3.94 -6.12
C ASN A 424 -2.18 4.05 -7.66
N SER A 425 -2.89 5.06 -8.16
CA SER A 425 -2.93 5.41 -9.59
C SER A 425 -2.82 6.92 -9.73
N TYR A 426 -1.65 7.44 -10.07
CA TYR A 426 -1.40 8.89 -10.14
C TYR A 426 -0.94 9.25 -11.54
N VAL A 427 -1.85 9.79 -12.35
CA VAL A 427 -1.70 9.85 -13.81
C VAL A 427 -2.01 11.25 -14.33
N ALA A 428 -1.15 11.80 -15.19
CA ALA A 428 -1.38 13.04 -15.91
C ALA A 428 -1.45 12.76 -17.42
N ARG A 429 -2.54 13.17 -18.06
CA ARG A 429 -2.70 13.07 -19.52
C ARG A 429 -1.79 14.09 -20.22
N LEU A 430 -1.38 13.76 -21.45
CA LEU A 430 -0.62 14.64 -22.35
C LEU A 430 -1.55 15.51 -23.20
#